data_AF-A0A355DR86-F1
#
_entry.id   AF-A0A355DR86-F1
#
_cell.length_a   1.000
_cell.length_b   1.000
_cell.length_c   1.000
_cell.angle_alpha   90.00
_cell.angle_beta   90.00
_cell.angle_gamma   90.00
#
_symmetry.space_group_name_H-M   'P 1'
#
loop_
_entity.id
_entity.type
_entity.pdbx_description
1 polymer ?
#
loop_
_entity_poly.entity_id
_entity_poly.type
_entity_poly.pdbx_seq_one_letter_code
_entity_poly.pdbx_strand_id
1 'polypeptide(L)'
;GILEPPKPKEVELSAQLMPSTEATKPVRVRWKAKGALTVSLFQDGTQIPQEFRPSDEYEGSISQTTVFKIVADYGNGEIEQRETRVTSTSGSTGSIYSTGSSGSSPGLSDQRGLFDVKPEQIELDGTPNSVFTALSDRCSDDKVQGIQSLELSVDQVMDYRKLGTALPLLGRFPLQIDQRVMIQTGDFARLEYQGSVRGFQSFFSTINTLLNAPNVQADLYLKIIVEFEVAVPPSGSEISMIRQALNRNPVERLSLSAKVSY
;
A
#
# COMPACT_ATOMS: atom_id res chain seq x y z
N GLY A 1 -25.86 25.65 -15.58
CA GLY A 1 -24.71 25.29 -14.74
C GLY A 1 -23.51 25.22 -15.64
N ILE A 2 -22.49 26.02 -15.38
CA ILE A 2 -21.24 26.03 -16.15
C ILE A 2 -20.49 24.73 -15.79
N LEU A 3 -20.21 23.91 -16.80
CA LEU A 3 -19.42 22.69 -16.68
C LEU A 3 -18.00 23.10 -16.28
N GLU A 4 -17.55 22.65 -15.10
CA GLU A 4 -16.14 22.79 -14.72
C GLU A 4 -15.28 22.02 -15.73
N PRO A 5 -14.16 22.60 -16.19
CA PRO A 5 -13.24 21.88 -17.06
C PRO A 5 -12.70 20.63 -16.35
N PRO A 6 -12.46 19.53 -17.08
CA PRO A 6 -11.95 18.29 -16.48
C PRO A 6 -10.62 18.57 -15.77
N LYS A 7 -10.51 18.09 -14.52
CA LYS A 7 -9.29 18.22 -13.73
C LYS A 7 -8.11 17.57 -14.45
N PRO A 8 -6.89 18.14 -14.36
CA PRO A 8 -5.68 17.52 -14.94
C PRO A 8 -5.51 16.09 -14.43
N LYS A 9 -5.11 15.19 -15.31
CA LYS A 9 -4.85 13.79 -14.96
C LYS A 9 -3.52 13.71 -14.22
N GLU A 10 -3.55 13.24 -12.98
CA GLU A 10 -2.38 13.15 -12.11
C GLU A 10 -1.85 11.72 -12.13
N VAL A 11 -0.58 11.57 -12.52
CA VAL A 11 0.17 10.31 -12.50
C VAL A 11 1.35 10.48 -11.55
N GLU A 12 1.34 9.80 -10.40
CA GLU A 12 2.47 9.77 -9.47
C GLU A 12 3.30 8.51 -9.72
N LEU A 13 4.63 8.64 -9.65
CA LEU A 13 5.57 7.52 -9.75
C LEU A 13 6.71 7.74 -8.76
N SER A 14 6.99 6.73 -7.95
CA SER A 14 8.14 6.67 -7.06
C SER A 14 8.85 5.34 -7.20
N ALA A 15 10.15 5.32 -6.99
CA ALA A 15 10.92 4.10 -6.95
C ALA A 15 11.95 4.22 -5.82
N GLN A 16 12.02 3.17 -5.00
CA GLN A 16 12.80 3.12 -3.80
C GLN A 16 13.72 1.91 -3.84
N LEU A 17 15.01 2.15 -3.67
CA LEU A 17 15.99 1.10 -3.47
C LEU A 17 15.79 0.48 -2.08
N MET A 18 15.66 -0.83 -2.03
CA MET A 18 15.56 -1.59 -0.78
C MET A 18 16.96 -1.93 -0.25
N PRO A 19 17.17 -1.98 1.07
CA PRO A 19 18.46 -2.35 1.65
C PRO A 19 18.88 -3.75 1.22
N SER A 20 20.10 -3.89 0.70
CA SER A 20 20.73 -5.18 0.39
C SER A 20 22.24 -5.06 0.43
N THR A 21 22.90 -6.11 0.91
CA THR A 21 24.35 -6.29 0.87
C THR A 21 24.83 -6.94 -0.43
N GLU A 22 23.90 -7.38 -1.29
CA GLU A 22 24.19 -8.03 -2.55
C GLU A 22 24.46 -7.01 -3.68
N ALA A 23 25.19 -7.44 -4.70
CA ALA A 23 25.47 -6.61 -5.89
C ALA A 23 24.18 -6.23 -6.65
N THR A 24 23.18 -7.10 -6.61
CA THR A 24 21.81 -6.86 -7.04
C THR A 24 20.99 -6.33 -5.87
N LYS A 25 20.51 -5.11 -5.98
CA LYS A 25 19.71 -4.46 -4.94
C LYS A 25 18.23 -4.58 -5.27
N PRO A 26 17.37 -5.00 -4.32
CA PRO A 26 15.95 -5.00 -4.53
C PRO A 26 15.46 -3.55 -4.69
N VAL A 27 14.42 -3.35 -5.49
CA VAL A 27 13.80 -2.05 -5.71
C VAL A 27 12.29 -2.21 -5.67
N ARG A 28 11.62 -1.29 -4.98
CA ARG A 28 10.16 -1.19 -4.93
C ARG A 28 9.72 0.04 -5.72
N VAL A 29 8.93 -0.16 -6.76
CA VAL A 29 8.38 0.88 -7.63
C VAL A 29 6.91 1.02 -7.33
N ARG A 30 6.41 2.22 -7.08
CA ARG A 30 5.02 2.51 -6.74
C ARG A 30 4.46 3.60 -7.62
N TRP A 31 3.20 3.49 -8.01
CA TRP A 31 2.55 4.53 -8.80
C TRP A 31 1.08 4.69 -8.46
N LYS A 32 0.55 5.85 -8.87
CA LYS A 32 -0.86 6.21 -8.77
C LYS A 32 -1.25 7.05 -9.98
N ALA A 33 -1.94 6.44 -10.93
CA ALA A 33 -2.47 7.02 -12.15
C ALA A 33 -4.00 7.07 -12.06
N LYS A 34 -4.54 8.09 -11.39
CA LYS A 34 -5.97 8.15 -11.07
C LYS A 34 -6.82 8.25 -12.34
N GLY A 35 -7.68 7.25 -12.56
CA GLY A 35 -8.59 7.19 -13.71
C GLY A 35 -8.01 6.55 -14.96
N ALA A 36 -6.78 6.02 -14.92
CA ALA A 36 -6.24 5.23 -16.02
C ALA A 36 -6.99 3.89 -16.16
N LEU A 37 -7.14 3.41 -17.38
CA LEU A 37 -7.71 2.11 -17.71
C LEU A 37 -6.65 1.01 -17.61
N THR A 38 -5.44 1.29 -18.13
CA THR A 38 -4.31 0.37 -18.07
C THR A 38 -3.04 1.10 -17.70
N VAL A 39 -2.11 0.39 -17.06
CA VAL A 39 -0.75 0.86 -16.82
C VAL A 39 0.22 -0.17 -17.35
N SER A 40 1.29 0.30 -17.99
CA SER A 40 2.45 -0.51 -18.36
C SER A 40 3.68 0.03 -17.66
N LEU A 41 4.44 -0.85 -17.01
CA LEU A 41 5.72 -0.53 -16.38
C LEU A 41 6.86 -0.97 -17.29
N PHE A 42 7.86 -0.11 -17.43
CA PHE A 42 9.08 -0.36 -18.17
C PHE A 42 10.28 -0.19 -17.24
N GLN A 43 11.23 -1.11 -17.35
CA GLN A 43 12.54 -1.06 -16.72
C GLN A 43 13.60 -0.92 -17.81
N ASP A 44 14.36 0.18 -17.81
CA ASP A 44 15.39 0.48 -18.81
C ASP A 44 14.88 0.35 -20.27
N GLY A 45 13.63 0.76 -20.49
CA GLY A 45 12.97 0.70 -21.79
C GLY A 45 12.34 -0.66 -22.15
N THR A 46 12.56 -1.69 -21.33
CA THR A 46 11.94 -3.02 -21.51
C THR A 46 10.65 -3.11 -20.72
N GLN A 47 9.54 -3.46 -21.37
CA GLN A 47 8.26 -3.65 -20.69
C GLN A 47 8.34 -4.86 -19.76
N ILE A 48 7.92 -4.69 -18.51
CA ILE A 48 7.73 -5.81 -17.61
C ILE A 48 6.43 -6.51 -18.03
N PRO A 49 6.47 -7.81 -18.39
CA PRO A 49 5.34 -8.53 -18.98
C PRO A 49 4.35 -8.96 -17.90
N GLN A 50 3.75 -7.98 -17.25
CA GLN A 50 2.77 -8.13 -16.20
C GLN A 50 1.68 -7.08 -16.38
N GLU A 51 0.44 -7.45 -16.09
CA GLU A 51 -0.67 -6.50 -16.05
C GLU A 51 -0.64 -5.72 -14.75
N PHE A 52 -0.56 -4.39 -14.88
CA PHE A 52 -0.40 -3.46 -13.76
C PHE A 52 -1.66 -2.62 -13.57
N ARG A 53 -2.01 -2.38 -12.30
CA ARG A 53 -3.18 -1.56 -11.94
C ARG A 53 -2.88 -0.07 -12.10
N PRO A 54 -3.92 0.79 -12.22
CA PRO A 54 -3.76 2.24 -12.18
C PRO A 54 -3.04 2.76 -10.94
N SER A 55 -3.22 2.11 -9.79
CA SER A 55 -2.39 2.31 -8.59
C SER A 55 -1.88 0.96 -8.13
N ASP A 56 -0.57 0.77 -8.15
CA ASP A 56 0.05 -0.53 -7.89
C ASP A 56 1.49 -0.37 -7.42
N GLU A 57 2.11 -1.51 -7.13
CA GLU A 57 3.53 -1.61 -6.87
C GLU A 57 4.19 -2.78 -7.60
N TYR A 58 5.49 -2.66 -7.83
CA TYR A 58 6.34 -3.68 -8.42
C TYR A 58 7.62 -3.81 -7.60
N GLU A 59 7.96 -5.05 -7.25
CA GLU A 59 9.25 -5.39 -6.65
C GLU A 59 10.13 -6.09 -7.69
N GLY A 60 11.34 -5.56 -7.88
CA GLY A 60 12.33 -6.10 -8.79
C GLY A 60 13.73 -5.98 -8.21
N SER A 61 14.74 -6.19 -9.04
CA SER A 61 16.14 -5.99 -8.66
C SER A 61 16.90 -5.20 -9.71
N ILE A 62 17.86 -4.41 -9.26
CA ILE A 62 18.74 -3.61 -10.11
C ILE A 62 20.19 -3.83 -9.69
N SER A 63 21.09 -3.98 -10.66
CA SER A 63 22.54 -4.08 -10.42
C SER A 63 23.27 -2.75 -10.67
N GLN A 64 22.62 -1.82 -11.37
CA GLN A 64 23.16 -0.53 -11.76
C GLN A 64 22.08 0.55 -11.64
N THR A 65 22.40 1.75 -12.11
CA THR A 65 21.38 2.81 -12.19
C THR A 65 20.35 2.45 -13.26
N THR A 66 19.08 2.39 -12.85
CA THR A 66 17.97 1.94 -13.69
C THR A 66 16.87 2.99 -13.73
N VAL A 67 16.25 3.15 -14.89
CA VAL A 67 15.09 4.04 -15.10
C VAL A 67 13.83 3.20 -15.14
N PHE A 68 12.85 3.60 -14.32
CA PHE A 68 11.50 3.06 -14.36
C PHE A 68 10.58 4.07 -15.03
N LYS A 69 9.77 3.61 -15.99
CA LYS A 69 8.74 4.41 -16.65
C LYS A 69 7.40 3.74 -16.49
N ILE A 70 6.37 4.52 -16.17
CA ILE A 70 4.97 4.09 -16.34
C ILE A 70 4.34 4.81 -17.53
N VAL A 71 3.49 4.06 -18.23
CA VAL A 71 2.61 4.57 -19.28
C VAL A 71 1.19 4.27 -18.84
N ALA A 72 0.42 5.30 -18.56
CA ALA A 72 -0.98 5.22 -18.15
C ALA A 72 -1.88 5.56 -19.35
N ASP A 73 -2.70 4.61 -19.78
CA ASP A 73 -3.67 4.79 -20.86
C ASP A 73 -5.06 5.04 -20.25
N TYR A 74 -5.72 6.12 -20.67
CA TYR A 74 -7.03 6.54 -20.19
C TYR A 74 -8.16 6.26 -21.21
N GLY A 75 -7.84 5.60 -22.32
CA GLY A 75 -8.73 5.39 -23.45
C GLY A 75 -8.73 6.58 -24.43
N ASN A 76 -9.33 6.37 -25.61
CA ASN A 76 -9.45 7.38 -26.67
C ASN A 76 -8.11 7.99 -27.12
N GLY A 77 -7.00 7.26 -26.96
CA GLY A 77 -5.66 7.73 -27.31
C GLY A 77 -5.04 8.69 -26.29
N GLU A 78 -5.68 8.92 -25.15
CA GLU A 78 -5.15 9.76 -24.07
C GLU A 78 -4.16 8.96 -23.21
N ILE A 79 -2.88 9.29 -23.33
CA ILE A 79 -1.79 8.60 -22.63
C ILE A 79 -0.99 9.62 -21.83
N GLU A 80 -0.67 9.29 -20.58
CA GLU A 80 0.24 10.06 -19.74
C GLU A 80 1.44 9.19 -19.34
N GLN A 81 2.64 9.78 -19.31
CA GLN A 81 3.88 9.05 -19.00
C GLN A 81 4.65 9.73 -17.89
N ARG A 82 5.25 8.94 -17.00
CA ARG A 82 6.16 9.46 -15.98
C ARG A 82 7.33 8.51 -15.78
N GLU A 83 8.50 9.07 -15.54
CA GLU A 83 9.74 8.33 -15.32
C GLU A 83 10.35 8.68 -13.97
N THR A 84 11.05 7.72 -13.38
CA THR A 84 11.87 7.92 -12.19
C THR A 84 13.16 7.11 -12.32
N ARG A 85 14.22 7.57 -11.66
CA ARG A 85 15.55 6.99 -11.76
C ARG A 85 16.02 6.54 -10.39
N VAL A 86 16.44 5.28 -10.31
CA VAL A 86 17.04 4.70 -9.10
C VAL A 86 18.51 4.44 -9.35
N THR A 87 19.36 5.04 -8.53
CA THR A 87 20.82 4.86 -8.60
C THR A 87 21.24 3.76 -7.62
N SER A 88 21.83 2.67 -8.14
CA SER A 88 22.56 1.73 -7.30
C SER A 88 23.97 2.27 -7.08
N THR A 89 24.16 3.09 -6.03
CA THR A 89 25.49 3.48 -5.56
C THR A 89 26.02 2.41 -4.62
N SER A 90 27.14 1.79 -4.98
CA SER A 90 27.96 1.04 -4.03
C SER A 90 28.57 2.03 -3.05
N GLY A 91 27.87 2.29 -1.95
CA GLY A 91 28.31 3.17 -0.86
C GLY A 91 27.55 4.49 -0.75
N SER A 92 27.12 4.77 0.48
CA SER A 92 26.56 6.02 1.05
C SER A 92 25.08 6.35 0.81
N THR A 93 24.34 6.33 1.93
CA THR A 93 23.24 7.20 2.39
C THR A 93 22.63 8.23 1.43
N GLY A 94 21.29 8.25 1.42
CA GLY A 94 20.54 9.51 1.39
C GLY A 94 19.69 9.75 0.15
N SER A 95 18.39 9.88 0.39
CA SER A 95 17.37 10.46 -0.50
C SER A 95 17.90 11.62 -1.34
N ILE A 96 17.65 11.59 -2.66
CA ILE A 96 17.84 12.75 -3.54
C ILE A 96 16.48 13.14 -4.10
N TYR A 97 15.78 14.00 -3.35
CA TYR A 97 15.01 15.07 -3.98
C TYR A 97 15.98 15.89 -4.83
N SER A 98 15.77 15.92 -6.13
CA SER A 98 16.52 16.78 -7.02
C SER A 98 15.94 18.20 -6.98
N THR A 99 16.64 19.10 -6.31
CA THR A 99 16.68 20.53 -6.65
C THR A 99 18.11 21.00 -6.45
N GLY A 100 18.65 21.62 -7.50
CA GLY A 100 20.08 21.75 -7.69
C GLY A 100 20.81 22.74 -6.79
N SER A 101 22.13 22.65 -6.93
CA SER A 101 23.16 23.69 -6.78
C SER A 101 24.24 23.37 -5.74
N SER A 102 25.42 23.06 -6.29
CA SER A 102 26.76 23.51 -5.87
C SER A 102 27.23 23.34 -4.42
N GLY A 103 28.20 22.43 -4.25
CA GLY A 103 29.52 22.81 -3.73
C GLY A 103 29.90 22.36 -2.30
N SER A 104 31.02 21.63 -2.25
CA SER A 104 32.00 21.55 -1.14
C SER A 104 31.81 20.43 -0.10
N SER A 105 32.69 19.43 -0.14
CA SER A 105 33.19 18.68 1.03
C SER A 105 34.32 19.49 1.71
N PRO A 106 34.91 19.11 2.87
CA PRO A 106 34.65 17.95 3.75
C PRO A 106 34.60 18.28 5.27
N GLY A 107 34.12 17.34 6.10
CA GLY A 107 34.24 17.42 7.56
C GLY A 107 33.93 16.09 8.25
N LEU A 108 34.97 15.45 8.78
CA LEU A 108 34.93 14.24 9.61
C LEU A 108 34.17 14.49 10.93
N SER A 109 33.15 13.68 11.21
CA SER A 109 32.91 12.99 12.50
C SER A 109 31.46 12.50 12.56
N ASP A 110 31.27 11.18 12.58
CA ASP A 110 30.65 10.43 13.69
C ASP A 110 30.21 9.06 13.15
N GLN A 111 30.99 8.02 13.45
CA GLN A 111 30.62 6.63 13.16
C GLN A 111 29.44 6.26 14.05
N ARG A 112 28.21 6.58 13.64
CA ARG A 112 27.03 5.86 14.12
C ARG A 112 27.01 4.49 13.45
N GLY A 113 27.06 3.45 14.27
CA GLY A 113 27.16 2.06 13.83
C GLY A 113 26.06 1.71 12.82
N LEU A 114 26.46 0.99 11.77
CA LEU A 114 25.65 0.45 10.68
C LEU A 114 24.52 -0.52 11.13
N PHE A 115 24.32 -0.70 12.44
CA PHE A 115 23.50 -1.72 13.07
C PHE A 115 22.24 -1.18 13.79
N ASP A 116 21.97 0.13 13.72
CA ASP A 116 20.87 0.77 14.45
C ASP A 116 19.76 1.33 13.52
N VAL A 117 19.66 0.84 12.28
CA VAL A 117 18.53 1.19 11.39
C VAL A 117 17.33 0.34 11.78
N LYS A 118 16.48 0.89 12.63
CA LYS A 118 15.24 0.23 13.04
C LYS A 118 14.20 0.30 11.91
N PRO A 119 13.46 -0.79 11.62
CA PRO A 119 12.54 -0.82 10.50
C PRO A 119 11.36 0.15 10.74
N GLU A 120 11.09 1.04 9.78
CA GLU A 120 9.95 1.97 9.83
C GLU A 120 8.64 1.32 9.34
N GLN A 121 8.71 0.08 8.86
CA GLN A 121 7.56 -0.70 8.42
C GLN A 121 7.57 -2.07 9.10
N ILE A 122 6.43 -2.47 9.66
CA ILE A 122 6.22 -3.77 10.31
C ILE A 122 5.13 -4.49 9.51
N GLU A 123 5.42 -5.68 9.02
CA GLU A 123 4.48 -6.53 8.27
C GLU A 123 4.23 -7.83 9.03
N LEU A 124 2.97 -8.19 9.22
CA LEU A 124 2.52 -9.31 10.04
C LEU A 124 1.33 -10.00 9.41
N ASP A 125 1.20 -11.30 9.63
CA ASP A 125 0.10 -12.12 9.12
C ASP A 125 -0.39 -13.11 10.19
N GLY A 126 -1.68 -13.40 10.19
CA GLY A 126 -2.32 -14.37 11.08
C GLY A 126 -3.66 -13.91 11.61
N THR A 127 -4.12 -14.44 12.74
CA THR A 127 -5.37 -13.98 13.37
C THR A 127 -5.25 -12.54 13.88
N PRO A 128 -6.35 -11.79 14.04
CA PRO A 128 -6.30 -10.45 14.64
C PRO A 128 -5.56 -10.41 15.98
N ASN A 129 -5.75 -11.42 16.84
CA ASN A 129 -5.06 -11.44 18.13
C ASN A 129 -3.56 -11.70 18.01
N SER A 130 -3.14 -12.68 17.20
CA SER A 130 -1.72 -12.99 17.04
C SER A 130 -0.97 -11.82 16.39
N VAL A 131 -1.58 -11.19 15.39
CA VAL A 131 -0.99 -10.04 14.68
C VAL A 131 -0.85 -8.82 15.59
N PHE A 132 -1.87 -8.46 16.36
CA PHE A 132 -1.75 -7.30 17.27
C PHE A 132 -0.86 -7.58 18.48
N THR A 133 -0.75 -8.83 18.95
CA THR A 133 0.26 -9.21 19.94
C THR A 133 1.67 -9.07 19.37
N ALA A 134 1.93 -9.63 18.19
CA ALA A 134 3.23 -9.51 17.52
C ALA A 134 3.61 -8.05 17.20
N LEU A 135 2.63 -7.21 16.83
CA LEU A 135 2.84 -5.77 16.65
C LEU A 135 3.28 -5.11 17.96
N SER A 136 2.64 -5.45 19.08
CA SER A 136 2.99 -4.91 20.41
C SER A 136 4.39 -5.32 20.83
N ASP A 137 4.74 -6.58 20.61
CA ASP A 137 6.07 -7.13 20.93
C ASP A 137 7.14 -6.42 20.08
N ARG A 138 6.92 -6.32 18.77
CA ARG A 138 7.82 -5.62 17.85
C ARG A 138 8.00 -4.14 18.21
N CYS A 139 6.91 -3.45 18.55
CA CYS A 139 6.99 -2.06 19.00
C CYS A 139 7.80 -1.91 20.29
N SER A 140 7.71 -2.89 21.20
CA SER A 140 8.45 -2.89 22.46
C SER A 140 9.94 -3.16 22.25
N ASP A 141 10.27 -4.18 21.45
CA ASP A 141 11.64 -4.58 21.13
C ASP A 141 12.39 -3.47 20.41
N ASP A 142 11.76 -2.88 19.38
CA ASP A 142 12.37 -1.82 18.59
C ASP A 142 12.21 -0.44 19.27
N LYS A 143 11.52 -0.33 20.41
CA LYS A 143 11.24 0.95 21.10
C LYS A 143 10.57 1.98 20.17
N VAL A 144 9.55 1.54 19.43
CA VAL A 144 8.71 2.38 18.58
C VAL A 144 8.02 3.44 19.44
N GLN A 145 8.12 4.71 19.05
CA GLN A 145 7.45 5.81 19.73
C GLN A 145 6.04 6.08 19.19
N GLY A 146 5.79 5.80 17.91
CA GLY A 146 4.51 6.09 17.29
C GLY A 146 4.19 5.21 16.08
N ILE A 147 2.90 5.01 15.84
CA ILE A 147 2.33 4.35 14.66
C ILE A 147 1.66 5.44 13.83
N GLN A 148 2.14 5.63 12.60
CA GLN A 148 1.66 6.64 11.66
C GLN A 148 0.47 6.14 10.85
N SER A 149 0.50 4.87 10.44
CA SER A 149 -0.59 4.25 9.69
C SER A 149 -0.68 2.75 9.93
N LEU A 150 -1.87 2.21 9.71
CA LEU A 150 -2.16 0.78 9.66
C LEU A 150 -2.86 0.44 8.36
N GLU A 151 -2.40 -0.60 7.70
CA GLU A 151 -3.08 -1.25 6.58
C GLU A 151 -3.49 -2.65 7.02
N LEU A 152 -4.78 -2.96 6.90
CA LEU A 152 -5.38 -4.24 7.30
C LEU A 152 -6.01 -4.87 6.08
N SER A 153 -5.58 -6.07 5.67
CA SER A 153 -6.09 -6.71 4.46
C SER A 153 -6.46 -8.17 4.63
N VAL A 154 -7.43 -8.60 3.81
CA VAL A 154 -7.95 -9.97 3.71
C VAL A 154 -8.22 -10.33 2.25
N ASP A 155 -8.08 -11.62 1.93
CA ASP A 155 -8.27 -12.15 0.58
C ASP A 155 -9.30 -13.30 0.50
N GLN A 156 -9.78 -13.81 1.64
CA GLN A 156 -10.78 -14.89 1.69
C GLN A 156 -12.22 -14.35 1.72
N VAL A 157 -13.14 -15.03 1.06
CA VAL A 157 -14.58 -14.67 1.01
C VAL A 157 -15.18 -14.50 2.40
N MET A 158 -14.90 -15.44 3.31
CA MET A 158 -15.42 -15.38 4.67
C MET A 158 -14.81 -14.23 5.47
N ASP A 159 -13.52 -13.98 5.30
CA ASP A 159 -12.81 -12.92 6.03
C ASP A 159 -13.18 -11.53 5.52
N TYR A 160 -13.40 -11.36 4.22
CA TYR A 160 -13.99 -10.16 3.63
C TYR A 160 -15.32 -9.79 4.28
N ARG A 161 -16.21 -10.77 4.44
CA ARG A 161 -17.53 -10.57 5.06
C ARG A 161 -17.38 -10.14 6.50
N LYS A 162 -16.57 -10.88 7.26
CA LYS A 162 -16.31 -10.61 8.67
C LYS A 162 -15.70 -9.21 8.85
N LEU A 163 -14.68 -8.86 8.06
CA LEU A 163 -14.04 -7.56 8.09
C LEU A 163 -15.00 -6.42 7.72
N GLY A 164 -15.83 -6.62 6.69
CA GLY A 164 -16.86 -5.65 6.30
C GLY A 164 -17.88 -5.37 7.41
N THR A 165 -18.21 -6.35 8.25
CA THR A 165 -19.08 -6.14 9.43
C THR A 165 -18.41 -5.38 10.56
N ALA A 166 -17.06 -5.35 10.61
CA ALA A 166 -16.31 -4.60 11.62
C ALA A 166 -16.16 -3.10 11.26
N LEU A 167 -16.28 -2.73 9.97
CA LEU A 167 -16.09 -1.36 9.49
C LEU A 167 -16.93 -0.29 10.21
N PRO A 168 -18.22 -0.49 10.51
CA PRO A 168 -19.00 0.50 11.27
C PRO A 168 -18.40 0.83 12.64
N LEU A 169 -17.75 -0.14 13.29
CA LEU A 169 -17.11 0.03 14.60
C LEU A 169 -15.82 0.84 14.53
N LEU A 170 -15.23 0.93 13.33
CA LEU A 170 -14.03 1.70 13.05
C LEU A 170 -14.36 3.12 12.53
N GLY A 171 -15.64 3.48 12.39
CA GLY A 171 -16.11 4.70 11.72
C GLY A 171 -15.67 6.05 12.33
N ARG A 172 -15.02 6.04 13.51
CA ARG A 172 -14.38 7.23 14.10
C ARG A 172 -12.99 7.53 13.52
N PHE A 173 -12.36 6.56 12.86
CA PHE A 173 -11.05 6.73 12.26
C PHE A 173 -11.21 7.23 10.81
N PRO A 174 -10.22 7.97 10.28
CA PRO A 174 -10.21 8.42 8.89
C PRO A 174 -9.85 7.25 7.96
N LEU A 175 -10.80 6.35 7.74
CA LEU A 175 -10.59 5.12 6.99
C LEU A 175 -10.69 5.34 5.48
N GLN A 176 -9.74 4.76 4.75
CA GLN A 176 -9.85 4.52 3.31
C GLN A 176 -9.99 3.02 3.05
N ILE A 177 -10.76 2.70 2.01
CA ILE A 177 -10.97 1.35 1.54
C ILE A 177 -10.33 1.21 0.17
N ASP A 178 -9.68 0.08 -0.05
CA ASP A 178 -9.21 -0.41 -1.35
C ASP A 178 -9.72 -1.85 -1.51
N GLN A 179 -10.58 -2.08 -2.49
CA GLN A 179 -11.25 -3.35 -2.71
C GLN A 179 -11.14 -3.76 -4.17
N ARG A 180 -10.85 -5.05 -4.38
CA ARG A 180 -11.07 -5.76 -5.64
C ARG A 180 -11.91 -7.00 -5.38
N VAL A 181 -12.92 -7.21 -6.21
CA VAL A 181 -13.71 -8.45 -6.22
C VAL A 181 -13.92 -8.90 -7.65
N MET A 182 -13.55 -10.14 -7.94
CA MET A 182 -13.84 -10.85 -9.17
C MET A 182 -14.80 -11.97 -8.82
N ILE A 183 -15.93 -12.05 -9.52
CA ILE A 183 -17.01 -13.01 -9.25
C ILE A 183 -17.35 -13.71 -10.57
N GLN A 184 -17.48 -15.03 -10.51
CA GLN A 184 -17.91 -15.86 -11.62
C GLN A 184 -19.09 -16.74 -11.19
N THR A 185 -20.26 -16.51 -11.81
CA THR A 185 -21.50 -17.26 -11.59
C THR A 185 -22.10 -17.73 -12.93
N GLY A 186 -21.23 -18.13 -13.87
CA GLY A 186 -21.57 -18.31 -15.29
C GLY A 186 -21.11 -17.12 -16.14
N ASP A 187 -21.46 -15.91 -15.71
CA ASP A 187 -20.91 -14.65 -16.23
C ASP A 187 -19.80 -14.12 -15.30
N PHE A 188 -18.90 -13.31 -15.86
CA PHE A 188 -17.78 -12.69 -15.13
C PHE A 188 -18.11 -11.25 -14.75
N ALA A 189 -17.92 -10.91 -13.48
CA ALA A 189 -18.02 -9.55 -12.96
C ALA A 189 -16.75 -9.16 -12.21
N ARG A 190 -16.22 -7.97 -12.49
CA ARG A 190 -15.12 -7.34 -11.74
C ARG A 190 -15.60 -6.03 -11.15
N LEU A 191 -15.42 -5.88 -9.84
CA LEU A 191 -15.73 -4.66 -9.10
C LEU A 191 -14.48 -4.18 -8.39
N GLU A 192 -14.22 -2.88 -8.51
CA GLU A 192 -13.13 -2.21 -7.82
C GLU A 192 -13.69 -0.99 -7.09
N TYR A 193 -13.23 -0.78 -5.87
CA TYR A 193 -13.65 0.37 -5.07
C TYR A 193 -12.44 0.94 -4.34
N GLN A 194 -12.23 2.25 -4.49
CA GLN A 194 -11.25 2.99 -3.71
C GLN A 194 -11.91 4.26 -3.16
N GLY A 195 -11.89 4.44 -1.84
CA GLY A 195 -12.43 5.65 -1.21
C GLY A 195 -12.96 5.43 0.19
N SER A 196 -13.95 6.24 0.57
CA SER A 196 -14.48 6.26 1.94
C SER A 196 -15.35 5.05 2.28
N VAL A 197 -15.46 4.74 3.57
CA VAL A 197 -16.35 3.68 4.08
C VAL A 197 -17.81 3.87 3.63
N ARG A 198 -18.29 5.12 3.54
CA ARG A 198 -19.67 5.41 3.13
C ARG A 198 -19.96 4.92 1.71
N GLY A 199 -19.06 5.16 0.77
CA GLY A 199 -19.23 4.68 -0.60
C GLY A 199 -19.00 3.16 -0.71
N PHE A 200 -18.10 2.59 0.08
CA PHE A 200 -17.93 1.14 0.15
C PHE A 200 -19.22 0.44 0.61
N GLN A 201 -19.86 0.95 1.67
CA GLN A 201 -21.05 0.34 2.26
C GLN A 201 -22.23 0.22 1.28
N SER A 202 -22.36 1.13 0.31
CA SER A 202 -23.42 1.03 -0.69
C SER A 202 -23.26 -0.15 -1.66
N PHE A 203 -22.03 -0.66 -1.83
CA PHE A 203 -21.76 -1.81 -2.71
C PHE A 203 -21.58 -3.11 -1.93
N PHE A 204 -21.21 -3.04 -0.65
CA PHE A 204 -20.92 -4.20 0.18
C PHE A 204 -22.08 -5.19 0.26
N SER A 205 -23.32 -4.72 0.43
CA SER A 205 -24.51 -5.59 0.49
C SER A 205 -24.75 -6.34 -0.83
N THR A 206 -24.61 -5.65 -1.96
CA THR A 206 -24.75 -6.23 -3.29
C THR A 206 -23.68 -7.29 -3.56
N ILE A 207 -22.42 -6.96 -3.30
CA ILE A 207 -21.29 -7.90 -3.45
C ILE A 207 -21.50 -9.11 -2.55
N ASN A 208 -21.87 -8.90 -1.28
CA ASN A 208 -22.11 -9.98 -0.35
C ASN A 208 -23.27 -10.90 -0.82
N THR A 209 -24.29 -10.35 -1.46
CA THR A 209 -25.38 -11.15 -2.06
C THR A 209 -24.85 -12.03 -3.19
N LEU A 210 -24.02 -11.48 -4.09
CA LEU A 210 -23.40 -12.22 -5.18
C LEU A 210 -22.46 -13.33 -4.67
N LEU A 211 -21.66 -13.03 -3.65
CA LEU A 211 -20.77 -14.00 -3.01
C LEU A 211 -21.54 -15.14 -2.31
N ASN A 212 -22.84 -14.99 -2.05
CA ASN A 212 -23.69 -16.04 -1.46
C ASN A 212 -24.41 -16.90 -2.49
N ALA A 213 -24.26 -16.62 -3.79
CA ALA A 213 -24.86 -17.43 -4.83
C ALA A 213 -24.26 -18.85 -4.85
N PRO A 214 -25.06 -19.89 -5.17
CA PRO A 214 -24.55 -21.24 -5.30
C PRO A 214 -23.52 -21.32 -6.44
N ASN A 215 -22.46 -22.11 -6.25
CA ASN A 215 -21.38 -22.32 -7.21
C ASN A 215 -20.61 -21.06 -7.63
N VAL A 216 -20.63 -20.00 -6.80
CA VAL A 216 -19.83 -18.80 -7.07
C VAL A 216 -18.34 -19.10 -6.90
N GLN A 217 -17.54 -18.75 -7.90
CA GLN A 217 -16.09 -18.63 -7.76
C GLN A 217 -15.78 -17.15 -7.58
N ALA A 218 -14.97 -16.82 -6.58
CA ALA A 218 -14.63 -15.43 -6.31
C ALA A 218 -13.19 -15.30 -5.81
N ASP A 219 -12.48 -14.36 -6.42
CA ASP A 219 -11.21 -13.85 -5.93
C ASP A 219 -11.44 -12.44 -5.42
N LEU A 220 -10.97 -12.16 -4.21
CA LEU A 220 -11.16 -10.84 -3.64
C LEU A 220 -9.93 -10.36 -2.88
N TYR A 221 -9.93 -9.06 -2.67
CA TYR A 221 -8.98 -8.37 -1.83
C TYR A 221 -9.72 -7.19 -1.22
N LEU A 222 -9.64 -7.07 0.11
CA LEU A 222 -10.13 -5.90 0.83
C LEU A 222 -9.02 -5.41 1.74
N LYS A 223 -8.62 -4.16 1.54
CA LYS A 223 -7.69 -3.43 2.40
C LYS A 223 -8.37 -2.23 3.02
N ILE A 224 -8.20 -2.10 4.32
CA ILE A 224 -8.57 -0.93 5.12
C ILE A 224 -7.29 -0.19 5.46
N ILE A 225 -7.24 1.09 5.14
CA ILE A 225 -6.11 1.96 5.44
C ILE A 225 -6.56 2.95 6.51
N VAL A 226 -5.80 3.03 7.59
CA VAL A 226 -5.97 3.98 8.68
C VAL A 226 -4.73 4.87 8.71
N GLU A 227 -4.88 6.14 8.39
CA GLU A 227 -3.81 7.13 8.53
C GLU A 227 -4.12 8.01 9.74
N PHE A 228 -3.22 8.03 10.72
CA PHE A 228 -3.40 8.88 11.89
C PHE A 228 -2.87 10.29 11.60
N GLU A 229 -3.66 11.32 11.87
CA GLU A 229 -3.22 12.72 11.72
C GLU A 229 -1.99 13.02 12.58
N VAL A 230 -1.93 12.41 13.75
CA VAL A 230 -0.78 12.42 14.66
C VAL A 230 -0.45 10.97 14.99
N ALA A 231 0.84 10.60 14.93
CA ALA A 231 1.27 9.25 15.24
C ALA A 231 0.78 8.83 16.64
N VAL A 232 0.16 7.66 16.73
CA VAL A 232 -0.42 7.15 17.97
C VAL A 232 0.57 6.25 18.71
N PRO A 233 0.62 6.26 20.04
CA PRO A 233 1.46 5.32 20.78
C PRO A 233 1.07 3.86 20.46
N PRO A 234 2.02 2.91 20.39
CA PRO A 234 1.69 1.49 20.20
C PRO A 234 0.72 0.91 21.24
N SER A 235 0.83 1.38 22.50
CA SER A 235 -0.08 1.07 23.60
C SER A 235 -1.26 2.04 23.71
N GLY A 236 -1.50 2.86 22.68
CA GLY A 236 -2.54 3.86 22.62
C GLY A 236 -3.94 3.25 22.56
N SER A 237 -4.93 4.05 22.94
CA SER A 237 -6.33 3.63 22.94
C SER A 237 -6.80 3.25 21.53
N GLU A 238 -6.28 3.90 20.51
CA GLU A 238 -6.62 3.77 19.10
C GLU A 238 -6.34 2.35 18.62
N ILE A 239 -5.15 1.83 18.91
CA ILE A 239 -4.72 0.48 18.54
C ILE A 239 -5.57 -0.57 19.27
N SER A 240 -5.81 -0.39 20.57
CA SER A 240 -6.69 -1.27 21.36
C SER A 240 -8.11 -1.30 20.78
N MET A 241 -8.61 -0.15 20.36
CA MET A 241 -9.96 0.00 19.84
C MET A 241 -10.13 -0.63 18.46
N ILE A 242 -9.13 -0.51 17.58
CA ILE A 242 -9.10 -1.23 16.30
C ILE A 242 -9.06 -2.73 16.55
N ARG A 243 -8.16 -3.21 17.42
CA ARG A 243 -8.08 -4.63 17.81
C ARG A 243 -9.42 -5.16 18.34
N GLN A 244 -10.06 -4.43 19.24
CA GLN A 244 -11.35 -4.83 19.82
C GLN A 244 -12.46 -4.92 18.77
N ALA A 245 -12.51 -3.98 17.83
CA ALA A 245 -13.48 -4.00 16.74
C ALA A 245 -13.30 -5.24 15.84
N LEU A 246 -12.06 -5.56 15.47
CA LEU A 246 -11.73 -6.73 14.64
C LEU A 246 -12.03 -8.05 15.37
N ASN A 247 -11.87 -8.09 16.69
CA ASN A 247 -12.16 -9.28 17.49
C ASN A 247 -13.66 -9.55 17.72
N ARG A 248 -14.56 -8.62 17.38
CA ARG A 248 -16.02 -8.89 17.49
C ARG A 248 -16.49 -9.95 16.51
N ASN A 249 -15.87 -9.97 15.33
CA ASN A 249 -16.11 -10.99 14.30
C ASN A 249 -14.77 -11.35 13.66
N PRO A 250 -13.97 -12.21 14.32
CA PRO A 250 -12.57 -12.39 13.95
C PRO A 250 -12.44 -13.10 12.61
N VAL A 251 -11.68 -12.46 11.72
CA VAL A 251 -11.16 -13.09 10.51
C VAL A 251 -10.17 -14.20 10.87
N GLU A 252 -10.03 -15.20 10.01
CA GLU A 252 -9.08 -16.29 10.21
C GLU A 252 -7.67 -15.84 9.88
N ARG A 253 -7.51 -15.11 8.78
CA ARG A 253 -6.22 -14.58 8.35
C ARG A 253 -6.32 -13.09 8.01
N LEU A 254 -5.52 -12.29 8.70
CA LEU A 254 -5.40 -10.85 8.58
C LEU A 254 -3.93 -10.54 8.27
N SER A 255 -3.71 -9.81 7.19
CA SER A 255 -2.43 -9.15 6.94
C SER A 255 -2.46 -7.75 7.52
N LEU A 256 -1.43 -7.38 8.28
CA LEU A 256 -1.26 -6.05 8.86
C LEU A 256 0.09 -5.49 8.42
N SER A 257 0.07 -4.28 7.89
CA SER A 257 1.26 -3.46 7.68
C SER A 257 1.13 -2.19 8.53
N ALA A 258 2.13 -1.90 9.35
CA ALA A 258 2.18 -0.69 10.16
C ALA A 258 3.37 0.16 9.75
N LYS A 259 3.14 1.45 9.56
CA LYS A 259 4.22 2.44 9.44
C LYS A 259 4.49 3.05 10.81
N VAL A 260 5.74 3.04 11.24
CA VAL A 260 6.15 3.42 12.60
C VAL A 260 7.20 4.53 12.61
N SER A 261 7.35 5.18 13.76
CA SER A 261 8.37 6.19 14.05
C SER A 261 9.02 5.96 15.42
N TYR A 262 10.27 6.40 15.55
CA TYR A 262 11.14 6.18 16.72
C TYR A 262 11.55 7.45 17.43
#